data_AF-A0A508X7Z1-F1
#
_entry.id   AF-A0A508X7Z1-F1
#
_cell.length_a   1.000
_cell.length_b   1.000
_cell.length_c   1.000
_cell.angle_alpha   90.00
_cell.angle_beta   90.00
_cell.angle_gamma   90.00
#
_symmetry.space_group_name_H-M   'P 1'
#
loop_
_entity.id
_entity.type
_entity.pdbx_description
1 polymer ?
#
loop_
_entity_poly.entity_id
_entity_poly.type
_entity_poly.pdbx_seq_one_letter_code
_entity_poly.pdbx_strand_id
1 'polypeptide(L)'
;MNGGSGADSFVFKALSDSTVSRSGRDTIYDYTAQSDRFDLSVIDADISAVGNKAFHFVGTAAFGGKNGELRYIREASDTYIYGDVNGDRKADFAIHLDDAVSLQKGYFVL
;
A
#
# COMPACT_ATOMS: atom_id res chain seq x y z
N MET A 1 -4.70 -8.84 -10.02
CA MET A 1 -5.28 -9.58 -8.90
C MET A 1 -6.74 -9.23 -8.82
N ASN A 2 -7.57 -10.22 -8.56
CA ASN A 2 -9.01 -10.04 -8.38
C ASN A 2 -9.39 -10.70 -7.05
N GLY A 3 -10.18 -10.01 -6.24
CA GLY A 3 -10.78 -10.57 -5.02
C GLY A 3 -12.02 -11.40 -5.32
N GLY A 4 -12.80 -10.96 -6.32
CA GLY A 4 -14.10 -11.54 -6.65
C GLY A 4 -15.22 -10.86 -5.87
N SER A 5 -16.24 -11.64 -5.50
CA SER A 5 -17.39 -11.12 -4.74
C SER A 5 -17.17 -11.27 -3.24
N GLY A 6 -17.36 -10.20 -2.48
CA GLY A 6 -17.37 -10.27 -1.03
C GLY A 6 -16.54 -9.16 -0.39
N ALA A 7 -16.08 -9.43 0.83
CA ALA A 7 -15.11 -8.60 1.53
C ALA A 7 -13.77 -9.32 1.46
N ASP A 8 -12.92 -8.86 0.54
CA ASP A 8 -11.65 -9.52 0.23
C ASP A 8 -10.49 -8.85 0.97
N SER A 9 -9.41 -9.63 1.18
CA SER A 9 -8.16 -9.12 1.74
C SER A 9 -7.02 -9.41 0.78
N PHE A 10 -6.46 -8.34 0.22
CA PHE A 10 -5.27 -8.39 -0.61
C PHE A 10 -4.04 -8.37 0.31
N VAL A 11 -3.42 -9.53 0.51
CA VAL A 11 -2.34 -9.73 1.47
C VAL A 11 -0.98 -9.57 0.80
N PHE A 12 -0.15 -8.66 1.32
CA PHE A 12 1.23 -8.47 0.90
C PHE A 12 2.16 -8.82 2.06
N LYS A 13 3.10 -9.72 1.82
CA LYS A 13 3.97 -10.29 2.86
C LYS A 13 5.38 -9.73 2.83
N ALA A 14 5.82 -9.27 1.67
CA ALA A 14 7.12 -8.67 1.47
C ALA A 14 7.06 -7.51 0.48
N LEU A 15 8.02 -6.58 0.58
CA LEU A 15 8.18 -5.47 -0.38
C LEU A 15 8.36 -5.97 -1.82
N SER A 16 8.93 -7.16 -1.98
CA SER A 16 9.13 -7.82 -3.28
C SER A 16 7.87 -8.42 -3.88
N ASP A 17 6.79 -8.59 -3.11
CA ASP A 17 5.53 -9.14 -3.62
C ASP A 17 4.91 -8.17 -4.64
N SER A 18 5.05 -6.86 -4.38
CA SER A 18 4.60 -5.82 -5.30
C SER A 18 5.59 -4.65 -5.36
N THR A 19 6.49 -4.74 -6.34
CA THR A 19 7.60 -3.79 -6.52
C THR A 19 7.13 -2.43 -7.01
N VAL A 20 7.98 -1.41 -6.89
CA VAL A 20 7.75 -0.09 -7.48
C VAL A 20 7.71 -0.14 -9.02
N SER A 21 8.52 -1.03 -9.61
CA SER A 21 8.61 -1.19 -11.07
C SER A 21 7.31 -1.77 -11.64
N ARG A 22 6.85 -1.25 -12.78
CA ARG A 22 5.62 -1.73 -13.41
C ARG A 22 5.62 -3.25 -13.67
N SER A 23 6.77 -3.83 -14.02
CA SER A 23 6.87 -5.25 -14.35
C SER A 23 6.65 -6.19 -13.16
N GLY A 24 6.89 -5.72 -11.94
CA GLY A 24 6.69 -6.51 -10.72
C GLY A 24 5.67 -5.90 -9.77
N ARG A 25 4.86 -4.94 -10.22
CA ARG A 25 3.84 -4.28 -9.41
C ARG A 25 2.50 -4.97 -9.62
N ASP A 26 1.86 -5.38 -8.54
CA ASP A 26 0.51 -5.91 -8.60
C ASP A 26 -0.49 -4.82 -8.98
N THR A 27 -1.41 -5.19 -9.87
CA THR A 27 -2.59 -4.41 -10.22
C THR A 27 -3.83 -5.13 -9.71
N ILE A 28 -4.67 -4.44 -8.94
CA ILE A 28 -5.96 -4.94 -8.46
C ILE A 28 -7.05 -4.32 -9.33
N TYR A 29 -7.88 -5.16 -9.95
CA TYR A 29 -8.85 -4.71 -10.96
C TYR A 29 -10.28 -4.55 -10.41
N ASP A 30 -10.57 -5.09 -9.23
CA ASP A 30 -11.94 -5.18 -8.67
C ASP A 30 -12.04 -4.70 -7.22
N TYR A 31 -11.16 -3.79 -6.81
CA TYR A 31 -11.16 -3.24 -5.46
C TYR A 31 -12.48 -2.55 -5.12
N THR A 32 -13.14 -3.01 -4.05
CA THR A 32 -14.39 -2.46 -3.54
C THR A 32 -14.14 -1.74 -2.21
N ALA A 33 -14.21 -0.40 -2.23
CA ALA A 33 -14.04 0.42 -1.03
C ALA A 33 -15.02 0.01 0.09
N GLN A 34 -14.58 0.14 1.36
CA GLN A 34 -15.32 -0.27 2.57
C GLN A 34 -15.51 -1.78 2.76
N SER A 35 -15.54 -2.56 1.67
CA SER A 35 -15.59 -4.03 1.71
C SER A 35 -14.18 -4.61 1.84
N ASP A 36 -13.31 -4.27 0.88
CA ASP A 36 -12.00 -4.91 0.75
C ASP A 36 -10.93 -4.21 1.59
N ARG A 37 -9.90 -4.96 1.93
CA ARG A 37 -8.75 -4.48 2.71
C ARG A 37 -7.43 -4.82 2.04
N PHE A 38 -6.45 -3.95 2.24
CA PHE A 38 -5.05 -4.26 2.00
C PHE A 38 -4.42 -4.70 3.32
N ASP A 39 -3.96 -5.94 3.38
CA ASP A 39 -3.26 -6.44 4.56
C ASP A 39 -1.75 -6.29 4.36
N LEU A 40 -1.18 -5.34 5.10
CA LEU A 40 0.24 -5.01 5.12
C LEU A 40 0.85 -5.31 6.50
N SER A 41 0.09 -5.95 7.39
CA SER A 41 0.40 -6.07 8.83
C SER A 41 1.65 -6.89 9.12
N VAL A 42 2.12 -7.68 8.15
CA VAL A 42 3.31 -8.53 8.29
C VAL A 42 4.57 -7.91 7.68
N ILE A 43 4.44 -6.80 6.95
CA ILE A 43 5.57 -6.07 6.39
C ILE A 43 6.11 -5.15 7.49
N ASP A 44 7.39 -5.32 7.82
CA ASP A 44 8.06 -4.43 8.75
C ASP A 44 8.30 -3.06 8.12
N ALA A 45 7.56 -2.05 8.60
CA ALA A 45 7.59 -0.71 8.07
C ALA A 45 8.80 0.12 8.58
N ASP A 46 9.62 -0.40 9.50
CA ASP A 46 10.81 0.29 9.99
C ASP A 46 12.01 -0.66 10.12
N ILE A 47 12.81 -0.71 9.05
CA ILE A 47 13.98 -1.59 8.98
C ILE A 47 15.12 -1.22 9.96
N SER A 48 15.02 -0.06 10.62
CA SER A 48 16.03 0.42 11.57
C SER A 48 15.72 0.02 13.02
N ALA A 49 14.50 -0.45 13.28
CA ALA A 49 14.03 -0.86 14.59
C ALA A 49 13.90 -2.37 14.71
N VAL A 50 13.96 -2.89 15.93
CA VAL A 50 13.75 -4.32 16.18
C VAL A 50 12.26 -4.66 16.18
N GLY A 51 11.89 -5.66 15.40
CA GLY A 51 10.57 -6.28 15.33
C GLY A 51 9.57 -5.51 14.47
N ASN A 52 8.49 -6.17 14.07
CA ASN A 52 7.53 -5.67 13.10
C ASN A 52 6.87 -4.34 13.52
N LYS A 53 7.10 -3.27 12.74
CA LYS A 53 6.41 -1.98 12.91
C LYS A 53 5.34 -1.81 11.84
N ALA A 54 4.19 -1.32 12.28
CA ALA A 54 3.07 -0.97 11.42
C ALA A 54 3.39 0.28 10.57
N PHE A 55 2.82 0.35 9.36
CA PHE A 55 2.87 1.58 8.57
C PHE A 55 2.07 2.73 9.22
N HIS A 56 2.50 3.95 8.92
CA HIS A 56 1.82 5.19 9.23
C HIS A 56 1.17 5.75 7.95
N PHE A 57 -0.15 5.62 7.84
CA PHE A 57 -0.88 6.18 6.71
C PHE A 57 -0.90 7.72 6.76
N VAL A 58 -0.28 8.36 5.75
CA VAL A 58 -0.20 9.81 5.60
C VAL A 58 -1.13 10.37 4.52
N GLY A 59 -1.99 9.52 3.92
CA GLY A 59 -2.94 9.94 2.90
C GLY A 59 -2.25 10.37 1.61
N THR A 60 -2.55 11.58 1.14
CA THR A 60 -1.98 12.13 -0.10
C THR A 60 -0.71 12.94 0.13
N ALA A 61 -0.31 13.17 1.40
CA ALA A 61 0.90 13.89 1.73
C ALA A 61 2.15 13.22 1.14
N ALA A 62 3.15 14.03 0.78
CA ALA A 62 4.45 13.52 0.37
C ALA A 62 5.15 12.82 1.55
N PHE A 63 6.06 11.88 1.26
CA PHE A 63 6.92 11.29 2.27
C PHE A 63 7.71 12.39 3.00
N GLY A 64 7.57 12.44 4.32
CA GLY A 64 8.29 13.34 5.20
C GLY A 64 9.71 12.87 5.51
N GLY A 65 10.01 11.60 5.24
CA GLY A 65 11.29 10.95 5.58
C GLY A 65 11.25 10.36 6.99
N LYS A 66 10.07 9.89 7.41
CA LYS A 66 9.92 9.03 8.57
C LYS A 66 9.79 7.60 8.06
N ASN A 67 10.39 6.66 8.77
CA ASN A 67 10.23 5.25 8.42
C ASN A 67 8.76 4.84 8.54
N GLY A 68 8.34 4.00 7.61
CA GLY A 68 7.04 3.37 7.58
C GLY A 68 5.93 4.28 7.11
N GLU A 69 6.20 5.34 6.35
CA GLU A 69 5.15 6.16 5.77
C GLU A 69 4.43 5.41 4.64
N LEU A 70 3.10 5.38 4.67
CA LEU A 70 2.24 4.81 3.63
C LEU A 70 1.34 5.90 3.05
N ARG A 71 1.38 6.08 1.74
CA ARG A 71 0.66 7.13 1.03
C ARG A 71 -0.04 6.59 -0.21
N TYR A 72 -0.89 7.41 -0.80
CA TYR A 72 -1.46 7.12 -2.10
C TYR A 72 -1.52 8.34 -3.01
N ILE A 73 -1.57 8.07 -4.32
CA ILE A 73 -1.81 9.03 -5.40
C ILE A 73 -3.02 8.52 -6.17
N ARG A 74 -4.05 9.36 -6.30
CA ARG A 74 -5.23 9.08 -7.11
C ARG A 74 -5.13 9.88 -8.41
N GLU A 75 -5.16 9.17 -9.52
CA GLU A 75 -5.19 9.73 -10.87
C GLU A 75 -6.63 9.68 -11.44
N ALA A 76 -6.78 9.87 -12.75
CA ALA A 76 -8.10 9.94 -13.39
C ALA A 76 -8.81 8.58 -13.46
N SER A 77 -8.05 7.51 -13.70
CA SER A 77 -8.52 6.13 -13.86
C SER A 77 -7.81 5.15 -12.92
N ASP A 78 -6.85 5.62 -12.14
CA ASP A 78 -5.90 4.77 -11.44
C ASP A 78 -5.67 5.27 -10.03
N THR A 79 -5.27 4.35 -9.14
CA THR A 79 -4.78 4.71 -7.80
C THR A 79 -3.51 3.94 -7.50
N TYR A 80 -2.51 4.64 -7.00
CA TYR A 80 -1.23 4.06 -6.60
C TYR A 80 -1.03 4.21 -5.11
N ILE A 81 -0.76 3.11 -4.43
CA ILE A 81 -0.37 3.07 -3.03
C ILE A 81 1.14 2.88 -2.98
N TYR A 82 1.82 3.61 -2.12
CA TYR A 82 3.28 3.53 -1.94
C TYR A 82 3.62 3.50 -0.48
N GLY A 83 4.64 2.73 -0.10
CA GLY A 83 5.26 2.86 1.21
C GLY A 83 6.77 2.98 1.16
N ASP A 84 7.29 3.68 2.17
CA ASP A 84 8.71 3.94 2.43
C ASP A 84 9.03 3.35 3.81
N VAL A 85 9.88 2.34 3.86
CA VAL A 85 10.23 1.62 5.11
C VAL A 85 11.56 2.05 5.69
N ASN A 86 12.34 2.86 4.96
CA ASN A 86 13.70 3.24 5.33
C ASN A 86 13.88 4.76 5.56
N GLY A 87 12.84 5.55 5.29
CA GLY A 87 12.78 6.98 5.53
C GLY A 87 13.52 7.83 4.48
N ASP A 88 13.92 7.26 3.34
CA ASP A 88 14.67 7.97 2.30
C ASP A 88 13.79 8.82 1.36
N ARG A 89 12.47 8.84 1.60
CA ARG A 89 11.44 9.54 0.82
C ARG A 89 11.21 8.95 -0.56
N LYS A 90 11.62 7.71 -0.81
CA LYS A 90 11.30 6.97 -2.02
C LYS A 90 10.42 5.79 -1.65
N ALA A 91 9.58 5.41 -2.60
CA ALA A 91 8.79 4.20 -2.43
C ALA A 91 9.73 2.98 -2.46
N ASP A 92 9.55 2.08 -1.51
CA ASP A 92 10.20 0.77 -1.46
C ASP A 92 9.29 -0.33 -2.01
N PHE A 93 7.97 -0.12 -1.98
CA PHE A 93 6.96 -0.98 -2.62
C PHE A 93 5.82 -0.13 -3.19
N ALA A 94 5.03 -0.71 -4.08
CA ALA A 94 3.86 -0.03 -4.65
C ALA A 94 2.73 -1.01 -4.95
N ILE A 95 1.47 -0.57 -4.89
CA ILE A 95 0.29 -1.33 -5.35
C ILE A 95 -0.48 -0.43 -6.32
N HIS A 96 -1.03 -1.02 -7.37
CA HIS A 96 -1.85 -0.32 -8.34
C HIS A 96 -3.31 -0.79 -8.27
N LEU A 97 -4.25 0.15 -8.30
CA LEU A 97 -5.67 -0.12 -8.51
C LEU A 97 -6.05 0.43 -9.88
N ASP A 98 -6.69 -0.42 -10.70
CA ASP A 98 -7.27 -0.04 -12.00
C ASP A 98 -8.62 0.70 -11.81
N ASP A 99 -8.65 1.62 -10.84
CA ASP A 99 -9.77 2.54 -10.61
C ASP A 99 -9.28 3.76 -9.80
N ALA A 100 -9.99 4.87 -9.94
CA ALA A 100 -9.71 6.12 -9.25
C ALA A 100 -10.42 6.19 -7.89
N VAL A 101 -9.81 5.62 -6.86
CA VAL A 101 -10.37 5.44 -5.52
C VAL A 101 -9.75 6.39 -4.50
N SER A 102 -10.57 6.99 -3.65
CA SER A 102 -10.08 7.73 -2.47
C SER A 102 -9.90 6.77 -1.30
N LEU A 103 -8.66 6.64 -0.83
CA LEU A 103 -8.30 5.71 0.24
C LEU A 103 -8.25 6.40 1.60
N GLN A 104 -8.60 5.65 2.64
CA GLN A 104 -8.51 6.08 4.03
C GLN A 104 -7.82 5.01 4.88
N LYS A 105 -7.29 5.41 6.04
CA LYS A 105 -6.54 4.51 6.93
C LYS A 105 -7.30 3.21 7.25
N GLY A 106 -8.62 3.27 7.43
CA GLY A 106 -9.43 2.11 7.76
C GLY A 106 -9.52 1.02 6.68
N TYR A 107 -8.99 1.26 5.49
CA TYR A 107 -8.91 0.27 4.41
C TYR A 107 -7.65 -0.60 4.47
N PHE A 108 -6.75 -0.31 5.41
CA PHE A 108 -5.50 -1.02 5.60
C PHE A 108 -5.51 -1.76 6.94
N VAL A 109 -5.00 -2.99 6.93
CA VAL A 109 -4.60 -3.71 8.14
C VAL A 109 -3.10 -3.46 8.30
N LEU A 110 -2.73 -2.70 9.34
CA LEU A 110 -1.37 -2.20 9.60
C LEU A 110 -0.87 -2.68 10.95
#